data_AF-A0A3B8XHM0-F1
#
_entry.id   AF-A0A3B8XHM0-F1
#
_cell.length_a   1.000
_cell.length_b   1.000
_cell.length_c   1.000
_cell.angle_alpha   90.00
_cell.angle_beta   90.00
_cell.angle_gamma   90.00
#
_symmetry.space_group_name_H-M   'P 1'
#
loop_
_entity.id
_entity.type
_entity.pdbx_description
1 polymer ?
#
loop_
_entity_poly.entity_id
_entity_poly.type
_entity_poly.pdbx_seq_one_letter_code
_entity_poly.pdbx_strand_id
1 'polypeptide(L)' 'MSEMKTPFRLLITGALGQTGTELVQRGREAGYDIAAFTREDLDISDSDAVAR' A
#
# COMPACT_ATOMS: atom_id res chain seq x y z
N MET A 1 -22.76 -16.38 -13.09
CA MET A 1 -21.37 -15.87 -13.17
C MET A 1 -21.30 -14.62 -12.33
N SER A 2 -20.63 -14.65 -11.17
CA SER A 2 -20.43 -13.45 -10.36
C SER A 2 -19.44 -12.53 -11.07
N GLU A 3 -19.77 -11.26 -11.20
CA GLU A 3 -18.87 -10.21 -11.66
C GLU A 3 -17.65 -10.16 -10.71
N MET A 4 -16.44 -10.41 -11.22
CA MET A 4 -15.22 -10.19 -10.45
C MET A 4 -14.93 -8.69 -10.45
N LYS A 5 -15.26 -8.00 -9.36
CA LYS A 5 -14.75 -6.64 -9.13
C LYS A 5 -13.24 -6.71 -8.96
N THR A 6 -12.49 -6.00 -9.80
CA THR A 6 -11.06 -5.81 -9.60
C THR A 6 -10.84 -5.21 -8.21
N PRO A 7 -10.05 -5.83 -7.33
CA PRO A 7 -9.79 -5.28 -6.02
C PRO A 7 -9.13 -3.90 -6.17
N PHE A 8 -9.62 -2.92 -5.41
CA PHE A 8 -8.97 -1.61 -5.36
C PHE A 8 -7.55 -1.78 -4.82
N ARG A 9 -6.56 -1.24 -5.54
CA ARG A 9 -5.15 -1.32 -5.15
C ARG A 9 -4.75 -0.10 -4.34
N LEU A 10 -4.14 -0.31 -3.18
CA LEU A 10 -3.65 0.74 -2.29
C LEU A 10 -2.13 0.59 -2.13
N LEU A 11 -1.40 1.68 -2.35
CA LEU A 11 0.01 1.78 -1.99
C LEU A 11 0.13 2.50 -0.64
N ILE A 12 0.84 1.91 0.30
CA ILE A 12 1.06 2.44 1.65
C ILE A 12 2.56 2.65 1.83
N THR A 13 2.99 3.91 1.99
CA THR A 13 4.36 4.26 2.40
C THR A 13 4.50 4.29 3.92
N GLY A 14 5.70 4.07 4.45
CA GLY A 14 5.92 4.01 5.90
C GLY A 14 5.27 2.77 6.53
N ALA A 15 5.20 1.67 5.77
CA ALA A 15 4.45 0.47 6.15
C ALA A 15 4.91 -0.20 7.46
N LEU A 16 6.13 0.06 7.93
CA LEU A 16 6.64 -0.45 9.22
C LEU A 16 6.35 0.46 10.42
N GLY A 17 5.75 1.64 10.21
CA GLY A 17 5.27 2.48 11.31
C GLY A 17 4.06 1.88 12.00
N GLN A 18 3.68 2.43 13.17
CA GLN A 18 2.51 1.96 13.93
C GLN A 18 1.23 1.97 13.07
N THR A 19 0.95 3.09 12.41
CA THR A 19 -0.22 3.23 11.52
C THR A 19 -0.09 2.40 10.25
N GLY A 20 1.10 2.36 9.64
CA GLY A 20 1.34 1.59 8.42
C GLY A 20 1.08 0.10 8.62
N THR A 21 1.56 -0.46 9.73
CA THR A 21 1.39 -1.87 10.07
C THR A 21 -0.09 -2.24 10.20
N GLU A 22 -0.85 -1.45 10.97
CA GLU A 22 -2.29 -1.68 11.17
C GLU A 22 -3.08 -1.52 9.87
N LEU A 23 -2.77 -0.50 9.05
CA LEU A 23 -3.44 -0.27 7.77
C LEU A 23 -3.20 -1.41 6.77
N VAL A 24 -1.98 -1.94 6.70
CA VAL A 24 -1.66 -3.07 5.84
C VAL A 24 -2.47 -4.31 6.25
N GLN A 25 -2.53 -4.59 7.55
CA GLN A 25 -3.31 -5.72 8.07
C GLN A 25 -4.80 -5.55 7.74
N ARG A 26 -5.41 -4.45 8.16
CA ARG A 26 -6.85 -4.20 7.93
C ARG A 26 -7.21 -4.10 6.45
N GLY A 27 -6.33 -3.54 5.63
CA GLY A 27 -6.53 -3.44 4.19
C GLY A 27 -6.61 -4.80 3.51
N ARG A 28 -5.72 -5.73 3.90
CA ARG A 28 -5.76 -7.12 3.42
C ARG A 28 -7.01 -7.84 3.90
N GLU A 29 -7.39 -7.68 5.17
CA GLU A 29 -8.62 -8.26 5.73
C GLU A 29 -9.88 -7.73 5.01
N ALA A 30 -9.86 -6.47 4.56
CA ALA A 30 -10.92 -5.86 3.78
C ALA A 30 -10.90 -6.22 2.27
N GLY A 31 -9.93 -7.02 1.83
CA GLY A 31 -9.85 -7.51 0.45
C GLY A 31 -9.23 -6.53 -0.57
N TYR A 32 -8.52 -5.51 -0.10
CA TYR A 32 -7.74 -4.63 -0.98
C TYR A 32 -6.45 -5.30 -1.45
N ASP A 33 -5.99 -4.95 -2.65
CA ASP A 33 -4.64 -5.28 -3.11
C ASP A 33 -3.66 -4.28 -2.49
N ILE A 34 -2.87 -4.71 -1.50
CA ILE A 34 -1.99 -3.83 -0.72
C ILE A 34 -0.54 -3.94 -1.21
N ALA A 35 -0.01 -2.81 -1.69
CA ALA A 35 1.42 -2.60 -1.92
C ALA A 35 2.02 -1.84 -0.73
N ALA A 36 2.74 -2.54 0.15
CA ALA A 36 3.31 -1.99 1.38
C ALA A 36 4.79 -1.65 1.18
N PHE A 37 5.13 -0.37 1.28
CA PHE A 37 6.47 0.16 1.00
C PHE A 37 7.06 0.82 2.24
N THR A 38 8.33 0.52 2.48
CA THR A 38 9.18 1.15 3.48
C THR A 38 10.04 2.24 2.84
N ARG A 39 10.85 2.94 3.64
CA ARG A 39 11.83 3.91 3.12
C ARG A 39 12.84 3.27 2.18
N GLU A 40 13.17 2.00 2.39
CA GLU A 40 14.13 1.24 1.57
C GLU A 40 13.53 0.85 0.21
N ASP A 41 12.21 0.71 0.12
CA ASP A 41 11.48 0.41 -1.11
C ASP A 41 11.17 1.66 -1.92
N LEU A 42 10.75 2.74 -1.25
CA LEU A 42 10.45 4.04 -1.84
C LEU A 42 10.71 5.15 -0.83
N ASP A 43 11.79 5.90 -1.05
CA ASP A 43 12.08 7.10 -0.26
C ASP A 43 11.25 8.28 -0.78
N ILE A 44 10.20 8.64 -0.04
CA ILE A 44 9.33 9.76 -0.39
C ILE A 44 10.00 11.14 -0.32
N SER A 45 11.22 11.23 0.22
CA SER A 45 12.02 12.46 0.18
C SER A 45 12.77 12.66 -1.14
N ASP A 46 12.89 11.61 -1.95
CA ASP A 46 13.41 11.67 -3.32
C ASP A 46 12.25 11.87 -4.30
N SER A 47 12.13 13.07 -4.87
CA SER A 47 11.04 13.39 -5.80
C SER A 47 11.12 12.63 -7.11
N ASP A 48 12.33 12.27 -7.56
CA ASP A 48 12.52 11.56 -8.83
C ASP A 48 12.08 10.10 -8.69
N ALA A 49 12.25 9.50 -7.50
CA ALA A 49 11.74 8.17 -7.17
C ALA A 49 10.20 8.10 -7.10
N VAL A 50 9.51 9.22 -6.88
CA VAL A 50 8.04 9.33 -6.74
C VAL A 50 7.37 9.87 -8.02
N ALA A 51 8.12 10.02 -9.12
CA ALA A 51 7.59 10.58 -10.36
C ALA A 51 6.31 9.88 -10.86
N ARG A 52 5.42 10.66 -11.48
CA ARG A 52 4.06 10.25 -11.91
C ARG A 52 4.02 9.53 -13.24
#